data_AF-G0NDT7-F1
#
_entry.id   AF-G0NDT7-F1
#
_cell.length_a   1.000
_cell.length_b   1.000
_cell.length_c   1.000
_cell.angle_alpha   90.00
_cell.angle_beta   90.00
_cell.angle_gamma   90.00
#
_symmetry.space_group_name_H-M   'P 1'
#
loop_
_entity.id
_entity.type
_entity.pdbx_description
1 polymer ?
#
loop_
_entity_poly.entity_id
_entity_poly.type
_entity_poly.pdbx_seq_one_letter_code
_entity_poly.pdbx_strand_id
1 'polypeptide(L)'
;MNPPSLSEIASQKVACYIAEGKYKYKEYTLPKDPSNLVFDILKEKRVYLEKELDEVDKVIMRILNPSVMNLTTHAPYFKIDDMDIRLIRNQENLVELKLGDLISCFAPEEEEDDVMEPPKKKMKNQETVVRGKITQVRFDLATFLENNLTVKTLENLKKLDVSKNRSPYKTFSIFEFASGWTAALSQTLPSLTILKIGGQELSDEEFQMLCDSFPQLQALDFRNTGLESLEGISKLKYLQDLSMGSLKLKNGECMDEIYRLNDLKKLNLSGERHFERQFNVINFFVKSEKSVMKLEEIDFSGSVTTDEDLNGIMSRHPKLKRVIALNTEIEEYEIPGIEIITDNTIDSCLFALDYLQNNKSDHQIRNIVYQISRMIYRTDMPELITEELRNANRILHQMIPKYQDDQELIELIHNCCCNLSAPTKLKFFGNGDKRILMESLLKLMDLRRITNQDKHSKDEEWKKFNAILKETQYPQADRIVSMAIKYFLKADGKKWRIDCLETIDHLLEKIDMDSEFYKGMDKKKLIFELKKIHRSKSPLKLKRMAGRVRQFFENY
;
A
#
# COMPACT_ATOMS: atom_id res chain seq x y z
N MET A 1 3.07 -3.90 -17.16
CA MET A 1 2.77 -2.64 -16.46
C MET A 1 2.87 -1.45 -17.41
N ASN A 2 1.78 -0.70 -17.53
CA ASN A 2 1.70 0.49 -18.39
C ASN A 2 2.42 1.68 -17.72
N PRO A 3 3.06 2.57 -18.50
CA PRO A 3 3.61 3.81 -17.94
C PRO A 3 2.49 4.67 -17.33
N PRO A 4 2.80 5.52 -16.33
CA PRO A 4 1.81 6.43 -15.77
C PRO A 4 1.21 7.31 -16.87
N SER A 5 -0.10 7.44 -16.85
CA SER A 5 -0.82 8.37 -17.72
C SER A 5 -0.45 9.82 -17.40
N LEU A 6 -0.63 10.71 -18.38
CA LEU A 6 -0.43 12.14 -18.16
C LEU A 6 -1.31 12.68 -17.01
N SER A 7 -2.51 12.10 -16.84
CA SER A 7 -3.43 12.43 -15.75
C SER A 7 -2.85 12.08 -14.37
N GLU A 8 -2.23 10.90 -14.24
CA GLU A 8 -1.58 10.48 -12.99
C GLU A 8 -0.37 11.36 -12.66
N ILE A 9 0.48 11.65 -13.66
CA ILE A 9 1.66 12.53 -13.48
C ILE A 9 1.22 13.94 -13.07
N ALA A 10 0.19 14.49 -13.72
CA ALA A 10 -0.35 15.79 -13.39
C ALA A 10 -0.94 15.81 -11.97
N SER A 11 -1.70 14.77 -11.60
CA SER A 11 -2.30 14.64 -10.27
C SER A 11 -1.23 14.55 -9.17
N GLN A 12 -0.14 13.81 -9.41
CA GLN A 12 1.01 13.78 -8.50
C GLN A 12 1.64 15.16 -8.30
N LYS A 13 1.83 15.93 -9.38
CA LYS A 13 2.39 17.28 -9.28
C LYS A 13 1.47 18.23 -8.55
N VAL A 14 0.16 18.17 -8.81
CA VAL A 14 -0.83 18.97 -8.08
C VAL A 14 -0.82 18.63 -6.59
N ALA A 15 -0.83 17.34 -6.23
CA ALA A 15 -0.74 16.91 -4.84
C ALA A 15 0.53 17.43 -4.14
N CYS A 16 1.71 17.32 -4.80
CA CYS A 16 2.95 17.88 -4.24
C CYS A 16 2.87 19.39 -4.04
N TYR A 17 2.34 20.14 -5.01
CA TYR A 17 2.21 21.59 -4.90
C TYR A 17 1.20 22.03 -3.84
N ILE A 18 0.16 21.22 -3.57
CA ILE A 18 -0.75 21.47 -2.44
C ILE A 18 0.01 21.25 -1.13
N ALA A 19 0.71 20.13 -0.99
CA ALA A 19 1.52 19.82 0.19
C ALA A 19 2.66 20.83 0.44
N GLU A 20 3.21 21.43 -0.61
CA GLU A 20 4.25 22.48 -0.56
C GLU A 20 3.67 23.91 -0.38
N GLY A 21 2.34 24.05 -0.20
CA GLY A 21 1.69 25.34 0.01
C GLY A 21 1.62 26.25 -1.23
N LYS A 22 2.01 25.78 -2.42
CA LYS A 22 2.02 26.59 -3.67
C LYS A 22 0.61 26.98 -4.15
N TYR A 23 -0.40 26.27 -3.68
CA TYR A 23 -1.81 26.54 -3.99
C TYR A 23 -2.53 27.40 -2.95
N LYS A 24 -1.82 27.95 -1.95
CA LYS A 24 -2.41 28.71 -0.83
C LYS A 24 -3.40 29.81 -1.25
N TYR A 25 -3.11 30.52 -2.33
CA TYR A 25 -3.91 31.67 -2.81
C TYR A 25 -4.68 31.41 -4.11
N LYS A 26 -4.85 30.14 -4.51
CA LYS A 26 -5.52 29.79 -5.77
C LYS A 26 -7.01 29.55 -5.54
N GLU A 27 -7.84 30.24 -6.31
CA GLU A 27 -9.30 30.20 -6.25
C GLU A 27 -9.88 29.51 -7.48
N TYR A 28 -9.74 28.18 -7.53
CA TYR A 28 -10.42 27.35 -8.51
C TYR A 28 -10.68 25.97 -7.91
N THR A 29 -11.67 25.27 -8.44
CA THR A 29 -12.03 23.92 -8.01
C THR A 29 -11.75 22.93 -9.15
N LEU A 30 -11.11 21.81 -8.82
CA LEU A 30 -10.86 20.73 -9.76
C LEU A 30 -12.15 19.93 -10.04
N PRO A 31 -12.30 19.38 -11.26
CA PRO A 31 -13.34 18.40 -11.54
C PRO A 31 -13.21 17.15 -10.65
N LYS A 32 -14.27 16.33 -10.58
CA LYS A 32 -14.34 15.15 -9.70
C LYS A 32 -13.21 14.15 -9.94
N ASP A 33 -12.99 13.73 -11.19
CA ASP A 33 -12.02 12.66 -11.47
C ASP A 33 -10.57 13.06 -11.11
N PRO A 34 -10.07 14.24 -11.51
CA PRO A 34 -8.78 14.73 -11.02
C PRO A 34 -8.76 14.92 -9.50
N SER A 35 -9.85 15.40 -8.89
CA SER A 35 -9.92 15.57 -7.43
C SER A 35 -9.75 14.24 -6.70
N ASN A 36 -10.37 13.15 -7.20
CA ASN A 36 -10.24 11.81 -6.62
C ASN A 36 -8.79 11.32 -6.66
N LEU A 37 -8.10 11.48 -7.80
CA LEU A 37 -6.70 11.09 -7.95
C LEU A 37 -5.76 11.92 -7.07
N VAL A 38 -5.96 13.24 -7.06
CA VAL A 38 -5.14 14.15 -6.24
C VAL A 38 -5.34 13.86 -4.76
N PHE A 39 -6.58 13.66 -4.31
CA PHE A 39 -6.87 13.34 -2.91
C PHE A 39 -6.22 12.03 -2.47
N ASP A 40 -6.33 10.97 -3.29
CA ASP A 40 -5.77 9.66 -2.99
C ASP A 40 -4.23 9.68 -2.87
N ILE A 41 -3.55 10.57 -3.60
CA ILE A 41 -2.10 10.80 -3.46
C ILE A 41 -1.79 11.68 -2.25
N LEU A 42 -2.57 12.75 -2.06
CA LEU A 42 -2.29 13.78 -1.05
C LEU A 42 -2.48 13.26 0.37
N LYS A 43 -3.43 12.35 0.62
CA LYS A 43 -3.66 11.76 1.94
C LYS A 43 -2.39 11.13 2.53
N GLU A 44 -1.57 10.47 1.70
CA GLU A 44 -0.34 9.79 2.15
C GLU A 44 0.72 10.82 2.57
N LYS A 45 0.79 11.94 1.85
CA LYS A 45 1.71 13.04 2.15
C LYS A 45 1.28 13.81 3.40
N ARG A 46 -0.03 13.99 3.56
CA ARG A 46 -0.66 14.78 4.62
C ARG A 46 -0.30 14.29 6.02
N VAL A 47 -0.17 12.98 6.21
CA VAL A 47 0.25 12.36 7.49
C VAL A 47 1.59 12.88 8.01
N TYR A 48 2.43 13.44 7.14
CA TYR A 48 3.77 13.91 7.50
C TYR A 48 3.90 15.44 7.63
N LEU A 49 2.79 16.20 7.55
CA LEU A 49 2.79 17.66 7.53
C LEU A 49 2.43 18.27 8.90
N GLU A 50 3.26 18.06 9.92
CA GLU A 50 2.93 18.48 11.31
C GLU A 50 2.61 19.98 11.50
N LYS A 51 3.27 20.88 10.76
CA LYS A 51 3.15 22.35 10.99
C LYS A 51 2.26 23.08 9.99
N GLU A 52 1.94 22.45 8.87
CA GLU A 52 1.25 23.08 7.74
C GLU A 52 -0.12 22.44 7.44
N LEU A 53 -0.53 21.46 8.26
CA LEU A 53 -1.73 20.65 8.06
C LEU A 53 -2.99 21.49 7.87
N ASP A 54 -3.25 22.45 8.76
CA ASP A 54 -4.44 23.31 8.71
C ASP A 54 -4.55 24.09 7.40
N GLU A 55 -3.43 24.60 6.91
CA GLU A 55 -3.40 25.38 5.67
C GLU A 55 -3.59 24.48 4.46
N VAL A 56 -3.00 23.27 4.48
CA VAL A 56 -3.21 22.26 3.45
C VAL A 56 -4.68 21.82 3.42
N ASP A 57 -5.30 21.60 4.56
CA ASP A 57 -6.71 21.15 4.64
C ASP A 57 -7.66 22.24 4.13
N LYS A 58 -7.41 23.51 4.44
CA LYS A 58 -8.16 24.63 3.84
C LYS A 58 -8.02 24.64 2.31
N VAL A 59 -6.83 24.37 1.79
CA VAL A 59 -6.60 24.27 0.33
C VAL A 59 -7.32 23.07 -0.26
N ILE A 60 -7.30 21.92 0.41
CA ILE A 60 -8.04 20.71 -0.01
C ILE A 60 -9.52 21.03 -0.13
N MET A 61 -10.13 21.60 0.91
CA MET A 61 -11.56 21.89 0.94
C MET A 61 -12.00 22.93 -0.08
N ARG A 62 -11.08 23.80 -0.53
CA ARG A 62 -11.36 24.81 -1.56
C ARG A 62 -11.16 24.28 -2.98
N ILE A 63 -10.08 23.53 -3.20
CA ILE A 63 -9.64 23.15 -4.55
C ILE A 63 -10.18 21.78 -4.96
N LEU A 64 -10.30 20.83 -4.05
CA LEU A 64 -10.73 19.48 -4.37
C LEU A 64 -12.24 19.33 -4.20
N ASN A 65 -12.88 18.67 -5.16
CA ASN A 65 -14.28 18.26 -5.10
C ASN A 65 -14.37 16.74 -5.35
N PRO A 66 -13.80 15.92 -4.44
CA PRO A 66 -13.78 14.48 -4.61
C PRO A 66 -15.19 13.89 -4.50
N SER A 67 -15.45 12.89 -5.33
CA SER A 67 -16.61 12.00 -5.18
C SER A 67 -16.23 10.64 -4.57
N VAL A 68 -14.94 10.36 -4.48
CA VAL A 68 -14.36 9.15 -3.88
C VAL A 68 -13.34 9.60 -2.85
N MET A 69 -13.55 9.24 -1.59
CA MET A 69 -12.60 9.54 -0.52
C MET A 69 -12.19 8.26 0.19
N ASN A 70 -10.88 8.02 0.23
CA ASN A 70 -10.26 6.98 1.02
C ASN A 70 -9.38 7.64 2.07
N LEU A 71 -9.77 7.57 3.34
CA LEU A 71 -9.03 8.14 4.46
C LEU A 71 -7.98 7.17 5.03
N THR A 72 -7.95 5.92 4.58
CA THR A 72 -6.89 4.99 4.98
C THR A 72 -5.58 5.35 4.29
N THR A 73 -4.49 5.24 5.06
CA THR A 73 -3.13 5.52 4.59
C THR A 73 -2.20 4.33 4.82
N HIS A 74 -1.04 4.36 4.17
CA HIS A 74 0.02 3.36 4.38
C HIS A 74 0.85 3.61 5.63
N ALA A 75 0.65 4.75 6.30
CA ALA A 75 1.43 5.11 7.45
C ALA A 75 1.18 4.15 8.62
N PRO A 76 2.25 3.58 9.23
CA PRO A 76 2.09 2.68 10.34
C PRO A 76 1.43 3.43 11.51
N TYR A 77 0.46 2.77 12.13
CA TYR A 77 -0.31 3.33 13.25
C TYR A 77 -1.14 4.57 12.92
N PHE A 78 -1.39 4.87 11.63
CA PHE A 78 -2.33 5.92 11.26
C PHE A 78 -3.68 5.71 11.93
N LYS A 79 -4.26 6.83 12.34
CA LYS A 79 -5.51 6.96 13.06
C LYS A 79 -6.27 8.11 12.40
N ILE A 80 -7.55 7.89 12.13
CA ILE A 80 -8.44 8.98 11.71
C ILE A 80 -8.58 9.95 12.88
N ASP A 81 -8.39 11.24 12.60
CA ASP A 81 -8.61 12.31 13.57
C ASP A 81 -9.78 13.25 13.17
N ASP A 82 -10.08 14.25 14.00
CA ASP A 82 -11.16 15.21 13.68
C ASP A 82 -10.88 16.00 12.38
N MET A 83 -9.61 16.18 11.99
CA MET A 83 -9.27 16.88 10.76
C MET A 83 -9.65 16.04 9.54
N ASP A 84 -9.38 14.73 9.57
CA ASP A 84 -9.89 13.80 8.55
C ASP A 84 -11.42 13.85 8.43
N ILE A 85 -12.13 13.93 9.57
CA ILE A 85 -13.59 14.02 9.58
C ILE A 85 -14.09 15.35 9.04
N ARG A 86 -13.39 16.46 9.29
CA ARG A 86 -13.73 17.76 8.68
C ARG A 86 -13.66 17.72 7.16
N LEU A 87 -12.76 16.91 6.58
CA LEU A 87 -12.63 16.81 5.13
C LEU A 87 -13.87 16.20 4.45
N ILE A 88 -14.60 15.32 5.15
CA ILE A 88 -15.82 14.68 4.62
C ILE A 88 -17.11 15.47 4.92
N ARG A 89 -17.13 16.28 5.99
CA ARG A 89 -18.33 17.04 6.43
C ARG A 89 -18.98 17.91 5.36
N ASN A 90 -18.16 18.56 4.53
CA ASN A 90 -18.67 19.51 3.53
C ASN A 90 -18.72 18.93 2.11
N GLN A 91 -18.55 17.62 1.96
CA GLN A 91 -18.61 16.99 0.64
C GLN A 91 -20.06 16.65 0.30
N GLU A 92 -20.57 17.25 -0.77
CA GLU A 92 -21.95 17.08 -1.22
C GLU A 92 -22.15 15.94 -2.23
N ASN A 93 -21.05 15.40 -2.77
CA ASN A 93 -21.09 14.53 -3.94
C ASN A 93 -20.35 13.20 -3.74
N LEU A 94 -20.16 12.77 -2.48
CA LEU A 94 -19.50 11.50 -2.22
C LEU A 94 -20.39 10.34 -2.65
N VAL A 95 -19.80 9.45 -3.44
CA VAL A 95 -20.40 8.17 -3.87
C VAL A 95 -19.65 6.98 -3.29
N GLU A 96 -18.38 7.16 -2.90
CA GLU A 96 -17.59 6.16 -2.19
C GLU A 96 -16.84 6.78 -1.01
N LEU A 97 -16.93 6.13 0.15
CA LEU A 97 -16.22 6.52 1.35
C LEU A 97 -15.54 5.31 1.99
N LYS A 98 -14.22 5.40 2.17
CA LYS A 98 -13.43 4.43 2.92
C LYS A 98 -12.85 5.10 4.16
N LEU A 99 -13.35 4.71 5.33
CA LEU A 99 -12.87 5.15 6.64
C LEU A 99 -11.84 4.15 7.18
N GLY A 100 -11.99 2.86 6.90
CA GLY A 100 -11.12 1.84 7.45
C GLY A 100 -11.23 1.70 8.97
N ASP A 101 -10.10 1.62 9.68
CA ASP A 101 -10.07 1.34 11.11
C ASP A 101 -10.47 2.56 11.96
N LEU A 102 -11.71 2.55 12.41
CA LEU A 102 -12.29 3.64 13.20
C LEU A 102 -11.80 3.65 14.65
N ILE A 103 -10.99 2.71 15.17
CA ILE A 103 -10.59 2.59 16.60
C ILE A 103 -10.16 3.93 17.24
N SER A 104 -9.52 4.78 16.45
CA SER A 104 -9.11 6.13 16.83
C SER A 104 -10.26 7.07 17.23
N CYS A 105 -11.40 6.97 16.57
CA CYS A 105 -12.63 7.70 16.90
C CYS A 105 -13.24 7.26 18.24
N PHE A 106 -12.75 6.16 18.82
CA PHE A 106 -13.27 5.61 20.08
C PHE A 106 -12.38 5.92 21.29
N ALA A 107 -11.15 6.42 21.09
CA ALA A 107 -10.27 6.72 22.21
C ALA A 107 -10.79 7.96 22.94
N PRO A 108 -11.04 7.91 24.27
CA PRO A 108 -11.26 9.13 25.03
C PRO A 108 -10.02 10.01 24.84
N GLU A 109 -10.20 11.27 24.42
CA GLU A 109 -9.14 12.27 24.51
C GLU A 109 -8.71 12.27 25.98
N GLU A 110 -7.44 11.93 26.27
CA GLU A 110 -6.87 12.25 27.57
C GLU A 110 -7.05 13.76 27.71
N GLU A 111 -7.85 14.20 28.69
CA GLU A 111 -8.15 15.62 28.88
C GLU A 111 -6.83 16.35 29.17
N GLU A 112 -6.22 16.94 28.13
CA GLU A 112 -5.23 17.98 28.31
C GLU A 112 -6.00 19.22 28.75
N ASP A 113 -5.85 19.55 30.04
CA ASP A 113 -6.38 20.74 30.72
C ASP A 113 -5.78 22.03 30.11
N ASP A 114 -6.10 22.38 28.86
CA ASP A 114 -6.04 23.77 28.40
C ASP A 114 -6.69 23.92 27.02
N VAL A 115 -7.74 24.77 26.95
CA VAL A 115 -8.08 25.73 25.86
C VAL A 115 -9.60 25.94 25.79
N MET A 116 -9.99 27.22 25.86
CA MET A 116 -11.34 27.77 25.71
C MET A 116 -11.90 27.67 24.27
N GLU A 117 -12.16 26.47 23.77
CA GLU A 117 -13.01 26.28 22.58
C GLU A 117 -14.41 25.79 22.96
N PRO A 118 -15.48 26.20 22.24
CA PRO A 118 -16.82 25.70 22.49
C PRO A 118 -16.86 24.17 22.33
N PRO A 119 -17.65 23.46 23.15
CA PRO A 119 -17.53 22.03 23.29
C PRO A 119 -17.72 21.32 21.96
N LYS A 120 -16.68 20.62 21.51
CA LYS A 120 -16.76 19.55 20.51
C LYS A 120 -17.97 18.69 20.88
N LYS A 121 -18.89 18.40 19.95
CA LYS A 121 -20.00 17.46 20.21
C LYS A 121 -19.39 16.09 20.52
N LYS A 122 -19.10 15.82 21.79
CA LYS A 122 -18.64 14.52 22.29
C LYS A 122 -19.69 13.49 21.85
N MET A 123 -19.30 12.49 21.04
CA MET A 123 -20.19 11.35 20.79
C MET A 123 -20.38 10.60 22.10
N LYS A 124 -21.64 10.30 22.45
CA LYS A 124 -21.96 9.51 23.62
C LYS A 124 -21.61 8.05 23.34
N ASN A 125 -20.41 7.65 23.72
CA ASN A 125 -20.04 6.24 23.78
C ASN A 125 -20.83 5.58 24.92
N GLN A 126 -21.46 4.43 24.65
CA GLN A 126 -22.03 3.60 25.72
C GLN A 126 -20.93 2.70 26.27
N GLU A 127 -20.53 2.94 27.52
CA GLU A 127 -19.53 2.16 28.23
C GLU A 127 -20.21 1.09 29.09
N THR A 128 -19.80 -0.17 28.93
CA THR A 128 -20.16 -1.22 29.87
C THR A 128 -19.02 -1.35 30.89
N VAL A 129 -19.33 -1.14 32.18
CA VAL A 129 -18.36 -1.27 33.28
C VAL A 129 -18.64 -2.55 34.07
N VAL A 130 -17.68 -3.48 34.09
CA VAL A 130 -17.74 -4.68 34.95
C VAL A 130 -16.60 -4.63 35.95
N ARG A 131 -16.92 -4.62 37.26
CA ARG A 131 -15.95 -4.54 38.38
C ARG A 131 -14.97 -3.35 38.27
N GLY A 132 -15.45 -2.20 37.83
CA GLY A 132 -14.65 -0.97 37.74
C GLY A 132 -13.67 -0.91 36.55
N LYS A 133 -13.76 -1.84 35.59
CA LYS A 133 -13.05 -1.77 34.31
C LYS A 133 -14.05 -1.60 33.17
N ILE A 134 -13.79 -0.69 32.25
CA ILE A 134 -14.53 -0.60 30.97
C ILE A 134 -14.26 -1.90 30.21
N THR A 135 -15.29 -2.69 29.97
CA THR A 135 -15.17 -3.98 29.27
C THR A 135 -15.55 -3.89 27.81
N GLN A 136 -16.35 -2.88 27.41
CA GLN A 136 -16.83 -2.74 26.04
C GLN A 136 -17.30 -1.31 25.78
N VAL A 137 -16.92 -0.75 24.64
CA VAL A 137 -17.34 0.58 24.15
C VAL A 137 -18.07 0.37 22.84
N ARG A 138 -19.34 0.78 22.78
CA ARG A 138 -20.17 0.66 21.57
C ARG A 138 -20.17 1.95 20.77
N PHE A 139 -19.99 1.84 19.46
CA PHE A 139 -20.02 2.96 18.52
C PHE A 139 -21.22 2.91 17.60
N ASP A 140 -21.92 4.02 17.54
CA ASP A 140 -23.05 4.22 16.66
C ASP A 140 -22.57 4.77 15.32
N LEU A 141 -22.32 3.86 14.37
CA LEU A 141 -21.86 4.19 13.03
C LEU A 141 -22.89 5.03 12.26
N ALA A 142 -24.18 4.73 12.41
CA ALA A 142 -25.25 5.47 11.72
C ALA A 142 -25.27 6.93 12.18
N THR A 143 -25.36 7.15 13.49
CA THR A 143 -25.32 8.50 14.08
C THR A 143 -24.03 9.23 13.75
N PHE A 144 -22.88 8.53 13.71
CA PHE A 144 -21.63 9.13 13.28
C PHE A 144 -21.71 9.66 11.86
N LEU A 145 -22.22 8.87 10.92
CA LEU A 145 -22.34 9.28 9.51
C LEU A 145 -23.35 10.42 9.35
N GLU A 146 -24.50 10.36 10.01
CA GLU A 146 -25.51 11.42 10.01
C GLU A 146 -24.97 12.77 10.50
N ASN A 147 -24.12 12.75 11.53
CA ASN A 147 -23.52 13.96 12.08
C ASN A 147 -22.37 14.52 11.24
N ASN A 148 -21.76 13.70 10.37
CA ASN A 148 -20.53 14.05 9.68
C ASN A 148 -20.63 14.04 8.15
N LEU A 149 -21.80 13.74 7.58
CA LEU A 149 -22.03 13.76 6.14
C LEU A 149 -23.25 14.63 5.81
N THR A 150 -23.24 15.24 4.64
CA THR A 150 -24.40 15.98 4.13
C THR A 150 -25.54 15.02 3.79
N VAL A 151 -26.79 15.47 3.91
CA VAL A 151 -28.00 14.69 3.53
C VAL A 151 -27.86 14.13 2.11
N LYS A 152 -27.41 14.97 1.17
CA LYS A 152 -27.18 14.56 -0.22
C LYS A 152 -26.15 13.45 -0.35
N THR A 153 -25.06 13.49 0.43
CA THR A 153 -24.08 12.40 0.45
C THR A 153 -24.68 11.13 1.04
N LEU A 154 -25.40 11.20 2.16
CA LEU A 154 -26.06 10.04 2.78
C LEU A 154 -27.02 9.34 1.80
N GLU A 155 -27.80 10.12 1.05
CA GLU A 155 -28.73 9.62 0.04
C GLU A 155 -28.04 8.98 -1.18
N ASN A 156 -26.83 9.44 -1.54
CA ASN A 156 -26.15 9.03 -2.78
C ASN A 156 -24.96 8.09 -2.58
N LEU A 157 -24.53 7.84 -1.34
CA LEU A 157 -23.38 6.99 -1.06
C LEU A 157 -23.67 5.55 -1.48
N LYS A 158 -22.86 5.03 -2.41
CA LYS A 158 -23.02 3.66 -2.96
C LYS A 158 -22.06 2.66 -2.34
N LYS A 159 -20.94 3.15 -1.81
CA LYS A 159 -19.90 2.31 -1.21
C LYS A 159 -19.41 2.87 0.12
N LEU A 160 -19.44 2.02 1.13
CA LEU A 160 -18.88 2.27 2.45
C LEU A 160 -17.88 1.17 2.79
N ASP A 161 -16.68 1.57 3.20
CA ASP A 161 -15.64 0.66 3.69
C ASP A 161 -15.15 1.12 5.07
N VAL A 162 -15.50 0.34 6.08
CA VAL A 162 -15.09 0.50 7.49
C VAL A 162 -14.26 -0.70 7.95
N SER A 163 -13.58 -1.39 7.02
CA SER A 163 -12.81 -2.59 7.33
C SER A 163 -11.56 -2.26 8.15
N LYS A 164 -11.21 -3.11 9.12
CA LYS A 164 -9.97 -3.03 9.89
C LYS A 164 -8.83 -3.69 9.11
N ASN A 165 -7.72 -2.97 8.94
CA ASN A 165 -6.49 -3.49 8.32
C ASN A 165 -5.57 -4.22 9.33
N ARG A 166 -5.96 -4.37 10.61
CA ARG A 166 -5.11 -4.97 11.65
C ARG A 166 -5.47 -6.44 11.88
N SER A 167 -4.42 -7.27 11.97
CA SER A 167 -4.53 -8.67 12.35
C SER A 167 -5.26 -8.80 13.71
N PRO A 168 -6.29 -9.66 13.80
CA PRO A 168 -7.20 -9.76 14.95
C PRO A 168 -6.50 -10.20 16.25
N TYR A 169 -5.30 -10.75 16.16
CA TYR A 169 -4.64 -11.39 17.30
C TYR A 169 -3.82 -10.45 18.20
N LYS A 170 -3.74 -9.14 17.91
CA LYS A 170 -3.01 -8.20 18.78
C LYS A 170 -3.86 -7.40 19.76
N THR A 171 -5.18 -7.38 19.63
CA THR A 171 -6.06 -6.79 20.64
C THR A 171 -7.47 -7.32 20.43
N PHE A 172 -8.06 -7.97 21.45
CA PHE A 172 -9.52 -7.97 21.59
C PHE A 172 -9.96 -6.51 21.42
N SER A 173 -10.68 -6.23 20.34
CA SER A 173 -11.19 -4.89 20.11
C SER A 173 -12.25 -4.68 21.17
N ILE A 174 -11.95 -3.93 22.23
CA ILE A 174 -12.98 -3.48 23.19
C ILE A 174 -14.04 -2.58 22.51
N PHE A 175 -13.87 -2.30 21.23
CA PHE A 175 -14.69 -1.45 20.39
C PHE A 175 -15.51 -2.29 19.41
N GLU A 176 -16.82 -2.22 19.58
CA GLU A 176 -17.82 -2.89 18.74
C GLU A 176 -18.84 -1.86 18.23
N PHE A 177 -19.51 -2.18 17.14
CA PHE A 177 -20.66 -1.37 16.73
C PHE A 177 -21.86 -1.63 17.65
N ALA A 178 -22.70 -0.62 17.82
CA ALA A 178 -23.93 -0.75 18.58
C ALA A 178 -24.83 -1.85 17.97
N SER A 179 -25.56 -2.60 18.81
CA SER A 179 -26.50 -3.61 18.31
C SER A 179 -27.57 -2.98 17.42
N GLY A 180 -27.91 -3.65 16.31
CA GLY A 180 -28.85 -3.14 15.30
C GLY A 180 -28.25 -2.07 14.38
N TRP A 181 -26.93 -1.90 14.38
CA TRP A 181 -26.27 -0.90 13.52
C TRP A 181 -26.54 -1.15 12.04
N THR A 182 -26.73 -2.40 11.60
CA THR A 182 -27.01 -2.73 10.19
C THR A 182 -28.36 -2.18 9.74
N ALA A 183 -29.39 -2.33 10.57
CA ALA A 183 -30.71 -1.77 10.32
C ALA A 183 -30.68 -0.23 10.32
N ALA A 184 -30.03 0.39 11.32
CA ALA A 184 -29.88 1.84 11.38
C ALA A 184 -29.09 2.39 10.17
N LEU A 185 -28.01 1.71 9.78
CA LEU A 185 -27.20 2.08 8.63
C LEU A 185 -27.98 1.99 7.32
N SER A 186 -28.88 1.02 7.17
CA SER A 186 -29.71 0.89 5.95
C SER A 186 -30.68 2.05 5.77
N GLN A 187 -31.20 2.60 6.88
CA GLN A 187 -32.04 3.79 6.86
C GLN A 187 -31.21 5.04 6.55
N THR A 188 -29.98 5.08 7.08
CA THR A 188 -29.03 6.18 6.88
C THR A 188 -28.50 6.25 5.44
N LEU A 189 -28.23 5.09 4.82
CA LEU A 189 -27.59 4.96 3.51
C LEU A 189 -28.45 4.12 2.55
N PRO A 190 -29.59 4.64 2.08
CA PRO A 190 -30.55 3.86 1.29
C PRO A 190 -30.00 3.41 -0.08
N SER A 191 -29.01 4.12 -0.63
CA SER A 191 -28.39 3.82 -1.94
C SER A 191 -27.19 2.87 -1.88
N LEU A 192 -26.87 2.32 -0.70
CA LEU A 192 -25.68 1.49 -0.50
C LEU A 192 -25.77 0.18 -1.30
N THR A 193 -24.80 -0.06 -2.18
CA THR A 193 -24.69 -1.29 -2.98
C THR A 193 -23.40 -2.07 -2.69
N ILE A 194 -22.42 -1.44 -2.03
CA ILE A 194 -21.16 -2.05 -1.65
C ILE A 194 -20.88 -1.77 -0.17
N LEU A 195 -20.75 -2.81 0.63
CA LEU A 195 -20.41 -2.71 2.04
C LEU A 195 -19.18 -3.55 2.35
N LYS A 196 -18.17 -2.93 2.97
CA LYS A 196 -16.96 -3.62 3.44
C LYS A 196 -16.76 -3.38 4.93
N ILE A 197 -16.77 -4.47 5.68
CA ILE A 197 -16.70 -4.52 7.15
C ILE A 197 -15.69 -5.59 7.61
N GLY A 198 -14.70 -5.91 6.76
CA GLY A 198 -13.69 -6.92 7.09
C GLY A 198 -12.97 -6.59 8.40
N GLY A 199 -12.72 -7.59 9.25
CA GLY A 199 -12.08 -7.41 10.55
C GLY A 199 -12.96 -6.79 11.65
N GLN A 200 -14.23 -6.46 11.37
CA GLN A 200 -15.18 -6.01 12.40
C GLN A 200 -15.83 -7.21 13.09
N GLU A 201 -16.12 -7.12 14.39
CA GLU A 201 -16.90 -8.19 15.03
C GLU A 201 -18.34 -8.18 14.50
N LEU A 202 -18.85 -9.35 14.13
CA LEU A 202 -20.18 -9.51 13.58
C LEU A 202 -20.83 -10.78 14.14
N SER A 203 -21.91 -10.62 14.90
CA SER A 203 -22.69 -11.77 15.40
C SER A 203 -23.59 -12.35 14.31
N ASP A 204 -24.02 -13.60 14.50
CA ASP A 204 -24.94 -14.28 13.58
C ASP A 204 -26.27 -13.48 13.44
N GLU A 205 -26.80 -12.91 14.53
CA GLU A 205 -28.03 -12.11 14.51
C GLU A 205 -27.86 -10.79 13.73
N GLU A 206 -26.75 -10.10 13.93
CA GLU A 206 -26.47 -8.85 13.23
C GLU A 206 -26.22 -9.10 11.72
N PHE A 207 -25.62 -10.24 11.37
CA PHE A 207 -25.48 -10.65 9.98
C PHE A 207 -26.82 -10.94 9.30
N GLN A 208 -27.76 -11.59 10.00
CA GLN A 208 -29.11 -11.79 9.46
C GLN A 208 -29.82 -10.45 9.24
N MET A 209 -29.73 -9.52 10.20
CA MET A 209 -30.26 -8.16 10.05
C MET A 209 -29.63 -7.41 8.88
N LEU A 210 -28.32 -7.56 8.66
CA LEU A 210 -27.63 -7.01 7.48
C LEU A 210 -28.26 -7.53 6.19
N CYS A 211 -28.46 -8.84 6.09
CA CYS A 211 -29.02 -9.46 4.90
C CYS A 211 -30.47 -9.02 4.64
N ASP A 212 -31.25 -8.79 5.68
CA ASP A 212 -32.62 -8.28 5.59
C ASP A 212 -32.67 -6.78 5.23
N SER A 213 -31.72 -6.01 5.74
CA SER A 213 -31.71 -4.54 5.62
C SER A 213 -31.14 -4.04 4.30
N PHE A 214 -30.29 -4.84 3.64
CA PHE A 214 -29.64 -4.44 2.38
C PHE A 214 -29.83 -5.44 1.22
N PRO A 215 -31.07 -5.76 0.81
CA PRO A 215 -31.34 -6.73 -0.25
C PRO A 215 -30.74 -6.35 -1.62
N GLN A 216 -30.37 -5.08 -1.82
CA GLN A 216 -29.79 -4.52 -3.04
C GLN A 216 -28.25 -4.61 -3.13
N LEU A 217 -27.56 -5.17 -2.12
CA LEU A 217 -26.10 -5.29 -2.15
C LEU A 217 -25.63 -6.07 -3.38
N GLN A 218 -24.60 -5.53 -4.02
CA GLN A 218 -23.89 -6.12 -5.16
C GLN A 218 -22.51 -6.61 -4.76
N ALA A 219 -21.90 -6.01 -3.73
CA ALA A 219 -20.63 -6.47 -3.18
C ALA A 219 -20.63 -6.40 -1.65
N LEU A 220 -20.12 -7.45 -1.01
CA LEU A 220 -20.07 -7.56 0.44
C LEU A 220 -18.74 -8.21 0.88
N ASP A 221 -18.00 -7.53 1.77
CA ASP A 221 -16.79 -8.03 2.41
C ASP A 221 -16.96 -8.07 3.93
N PHE A 222 -17.00 -9.28 4.50
CA PHE A 222 -17.04 -9.55 5.95
C PHE A 222 -15.97 -10.56 6.36
N ARG A 223 -14.83 -10.54 5.67
CA ARG A 223 -13.69 -11.38 6.04
C ARG A 223 -13.27 -11.13 7.49
N ASN A 224 -12.84 -12.19 8.18
CA ASN A 224 -12.29 -12.06 9.53
C ASN A 224 -13.22 -11.36 10.54
N THR A 225 -14.52 -11.67 10.53
CA THR A 225 -15.51 -11.03 11.42
C THR A 225 -15.94 -11.88 12.62
N GLY A 226 -15.38 -13.08 12.75
CA GLY A 226 -15.78 -14.05 13.78
C GLY A 226 -17.11 -14.76 13.53
N LEU A 227 -17.78 -14.44 12.41
CA LEU A 227 -19.06 -15.02 12.01
C LEU A 227 -18.95 -16.55 11.85
N GLU A 228 -19.92 -17.28 12.39
CA GLU A 228 -19.92 -18.75 12.40
C GLU A 228 -21.07 -19.35 11.56
N SER A 229 -22.08 -18.56 11.19
CA SER A 229 -23.20 -18.93 10.32
C SER A 229 -23.34 -17.98 9.12
N LEU A 230 -23.77 -18.50 7.98
CA LEU A 230 -24.08 -17.70 6.78
C LEU A 230 -25.60 -17.59 6.53
N GLU A 231 -26.41 -17.99 7.49
CA GLU A 231 -27.86 -17.95 7.37
C GLU A 231 -28.36 -16.55 6.97
N GLY A 232 -29.17 -16.50 5.91
CA GLY A 232 -29.77 -15.28 5.41
C GLY A 232 -29.01 -14.64 4.24
N ILE A 233 -27.75 -15.01 3.97
CA ILE A 233 -27.01 -14.41 2.83
C ILE A 233 -27.71 -14.66 1.49
N SER A 234 -28.45 -15.76 1.34
CA SER A 234 -29.23 -16.05 0.13
C SER A 234 -30.33 -15.02 -0.18
N LYS A 235 -30.69 -14.15 0.77
CA LYS A 235 -31.61 -13.01 0.55
C LYS A 235 -30.98 -11.91 -0.31
N LEU A 236 -29.66 -11.84 -0.41
CA LEU A 236 -28.91 -10.87 -1.21
C LEU A 236 -28.88 -11.27 -2.69
N LYS A 237 -30.04 -11.20 -3.34
CA LYS A 237 -30.26 -11.75 -4.70
C LYS A 237 -29.38 -11.10 -5.78
N TYR A 238 -28.92 -9.87 -5.56
CA TYR A 238 -28.09 -9.12 -6.52
C TYR A 238 -26.59 -9.19 -6.22
N LEU A 239 -26.17 -10.00 -5.24
CA LEU A 239 -24.78 -10.09 -4.83
C LEU A 239 -23.94 -10.75 -5.93
N GLN A 240 -22.93 -10.01 -6.42
CA GLN A 240 -22.03 -10.43 -7.49
C GLN A 240 -20.60 -10.63 -7.00
N ASP A 241 -20.20 -9.95 -5.91
CA ASP A 241 -18.86 -10.03 -5.32
C ASP A 241 -18.98 -10.30 -3.81
N LEU A 242 -18.42 -11.42 -3.36
CA LEU A 242 -18.47 -11.86 -1.98
C LEU A 242 -17.06 -12.14 -1.48
N SER A 243 -16.68 -11.47 -0.39
CA SER A 243 -15.43 -11.72 0.33
C SER A 243 -15.72 -12.21 1.75
N MET A 244 -15.33 -13.45 2.05
CA MET A 244 -15.69 -14.16 3.28
C MET A 244 -14.60 -15.15 3.77
N GLY A 245 -13.38 -14.99 3.28
CA GLY A 245 -12.19 -15.63 3.83
C GLY A 245 -11.94 -15.37 5.32
N SER A 246 -11.09 -16.21 5.92
CA SER A 246 -10.75 -16.18 7.35
C SER A 246 -11.96 -16.27 8.30
N LEU A 247 -12.93 -17.13 7.97
CA LEU A 247 -14.07 -17.46 8.83
C LEU A 247 -13.97 -18.89 9.38
N LYS A 248 -14.57 -19.09 10.56
CA LYS A 248 -14.68 -20.39 11.23
C LYS A 248 -16.15 -20.79 11.34
N LEU A 249 -16.67 -21.35 10.25
CA LEU A 249 -18.07 -21.78 10.19
C LEU A 249 -18.30 -23.01 11.08
N LYS A 250 -19.51 -23.12 11.64
CA LYS A 250 -19.89 -24.23 12.54
C LYS A 250 -19.75 -25.58 11.86
N ASN A 251 -20.17 -25.68 10.60
CA ASN A 251 -20.12 -26.90 9.79
C ASN A 251 -20.17 -26.57 8.29
N GLY A 252 -20.06 -27.60 7.44
CA GLY A 252 -20.11 -27.45 5.99
C GLY A 252 -21.49 -27.07 5.42
N GLU A 253 -22.58 -27.38 6.12
CA GLU A 253 -23.95 -27.04 5.68
C GLU A 253 -24.17 -25.52 5.66
N CYS A 254 -23.42 -24.76 6.48
CA CYS A 254 -23.42 -23.30 6.41
C CYS A 254 -23.08 -22.76 5.00
N MET A 255 -22.32 -23.51 4.19
CA MET A 255 -21.98 -23.11 2.81
C MET A 255 -23.18 -23.21 1.84
N ASP A 256 -24.25 -23.90 2.23
CA ASP A 256 -25.41 -24.14 1.36
C ASP A 256 -26.08 -22.85 0.88
N GLU A 257 -26.05 -21.82 1.71
CA GLU A 257 -26.61 -20.51 1.39
C GLU A 257 -25.89 -19.84 0.21
N ILE A 258 -24.57 -20.02 0.09
CA ILE A 258 -23.78 -19.39 -0.99
C ILE A 258 -24.18 -19.95 -2.35
N TYR A 259 -24.49 -21.25 -2.43
CA TYR A 259 -24.93 -21.88 -3.67
C TYR A 259 -26.30 -21.40 -4.15
N ARG A 260 -27.04 -20.66 -3.31
CA ARG A 260 -28.31 -20.01 -3.68
C ARG A 260 -28.12 -18.60 -4.27
N LEU A 261 -26.91 -18.07 -4.27
CA LEU A 261 -26.57 -16.76 -4.83
C LEU A 261 -26.42 -16.85 -6.35
N ASN A 262 -27.54 -16.71 -7.06
CA ASN A 262 -27.62 -16.95 -8.51
C ASN A 262 -26.85 -15.93 -9.36
N ASP A 263 -26.49 -14.77 -8.82
CA ASP A 263 -25.76 -13.71 -9.51
C ASP A 263 -24.29 -13.61 -9.08
N LEU A 264 -23.82 -14.49 -8.18
CA LEU A 264 -22.45 -14.45 -7.67
C LEU A 264 -21.43 -14.76 -8.78
N LYS A 265 -20.52 -13.82 -9.02
CA LYS A 265 -19.46 -13.90 -10.05
C LYS A 265 -18.06 -13.95 -9.46
N LYS A 266 -17.83 -13.30 -8.31
CA LYS A 266 -16.53 -13.27 -7.64
C LYS A 266 -16.68 -13.79 -6.23
N LEU A 267 -15.84 -14.75 -5.86
CA LEU A 267 -15.78 -15.31 -4.52
C LEU A 267 -14.36 -15.24 -3.99
N ASN A 268 -14.15 -14.44 -2.95
CA ASN A 268 -12.89 -14.36 -2.24
C ASN A 268 -13.00 -15.12 -0.91
N LEU A 269 -12.27 -16.23 -0.84
CA LEU A 269 -12.09 -17.06 0.34
C LEU A 269 -10.69 -16.92 0.95
N SER A 270 -9.84 -16.01 0.45
CA SER A 270 -8.43 -15.89 0.81
C SER A 270 -8.23 -15.82 2.33
N GLY A 271 -7.24 -16.55 2.84
CA GLY A 271 -6.88 -16.60 4.24
C GLY A 271 -5.51 -15.99 4.54
N GLU A 272 -5.23 -15.79 5.82
CA GLU A 272 -3.87 -15.54 6.28
C GLU A 272 -3.19 -16.90 6.57
N ARG A 273 -2.17 -17.26 5.76
CA ARG A 273 -1.49 -18.58 5.78
C ARG A 273 -1.05 -19.05 7.17
N HIS A 274 -0.70 -18.12 8.06
CA HIS A 274 -0.27 -18.45 9.43
C HIS A 274 -1.39 -19.01 10.33
N PHE A 275 -2.65 -18.88 9.91
CA PHE A 275 -3.83 -19.15 10.74
C PHE A 275 -4.82 -20.12 10.10
N GLU A 276 -4.49 -20.73 8.97
CA GLU A 276 -5.40 -21.61 8.22
C GLU A 276 -5.98 -22.77 9.05
N ARG A 277 -5.24 -23.30 10.03
CA ARG A 277 -5.76 -24.35 10.92
C ARG A 277 -6.98 -23.91 11.75
N GLN A 278 -7.24 -22.61 11.85
CA GLN A 278 -8.36 -22.03 12.59
C GLN A 278 -9.57 -21.72 11.70
N PHE A 279 -9.38 -21.62 10.38
CA PHE A 279 -10.42 -21.23 9.42
C PHE A 279 -10.76 -22.40 8.50
N ASN A 280 -12.05 -22.64 8.29
CA ASN A 280 -12.52 -23.85 7.60
C ASN A 280 -13.37 -23.57 6.36
N VAL A 281 -13.61 -22.30 6.02
CA VAL A 281 -14.45 -21.91 4.87
C VAL A 281 -13.94 -22.48 3.53
N ILE A 282 -12.63 -22.38 3.25
CA ILE A 282 -12.04 -22.93 2.02
C ILE A 282 -12.21 -24.45 1.99
N ASN A 283 -11.92 -25.12 3.11
CA ASN A 283 -12.04 -26.58 3.22
C ASN A 283 -13.47 -27.05 2.96
N PHE A 284 -14.48 -26.33 3.45
CA PHE A 284 -15.88 -26.64 3.18
C PHE A 284 -16.27 -26.35 1.73
N PHE A 285 -15.75 -25.28 1.14
CA PHE A 285 -15.99 -24.98 -0.26
C PHE A 285 -15.42 -26.07 -1.18
N VAL A 286 -14.15 -26.43 -0.98
CA VAL A 286 -13.42 -27.44 -1.76
C VAL A 286 -14.12 -28.80 -1.70
N LYS A 287 -14.54 -29.24 -0.51
CA LYS A 287 -15.19 -30.55 -0.30
C LYS A 287 -16.64 -30.61 -0.78
N SER A 288 -17.22 -29.50 -1.20
CA SER A 288 -18.62 -29.47 -1.62
C SER A 288 -18.78 -29.89 -3.08
N GLU A 289 -19.77 -30.73 -3.35
CA GLU A 289 -20.17 -31.13 -4.71
C GLU A 289 -21.11 -30.12 -5.39
N LYS A 290 -21.53 -29.06 -4.68
CA LYS A 290 -22.47 -28.06 -5.19
C LYS A 290 -21.78 -27.08 -6.15
N SER A 291 -22.53 -26.25 -6.86
CA SER A 291 -21.94 -25.27 -7.79
C SER A 291 -22.53 -23.88 -7.63
N VAL A 292 -21.68 -22.88 -7.83
CA VAL A 292 -22.04 -21.48 -8.06
C VAL A 292 -21.97 -21.27 -9.56
N MET A 293 -23.12 -21.36 -10.24
CA MET A 293 -23.19 -21.51 -11.70
C MET A 293 -22.75 -20.27 -12.49
N LYS A 294 -22.68 -19.10 -11.85
CA LYS A 294 -22.20 -17.84 -12.46
C LYS A 294 -20.82 -17.41 -11.98
N LEU A 295 -20.11 -18.25 -11.22
CA LEU A 295 -18.78 -17.93 -10.72
C LEU A 295 -17.80 -17.75 -11.89
N GLU A 296 -17.17 -16.59 -11.95
CA GLU A 296 -16.18 -16.20 -12.97
C GLU A 296 -14.77 -16.04 -12.37
N GLU A 297 -14.66 -15.71 -11.09
CA GLU A 297 -13.39 -15.47 -10.39
C GLU A 297 -13.44 -16.06 -8.98
N ILE A 298 -12.39 -16.81 -8.60
CA ILE A 298 -12.21 -17.30 -7.22
C ILE A 298 -10.83 -16.93 -6.69
N ASP A 299 -10.77 -16.48 -5.44
CA ASP A 299 -9.53 -16.23 -4.71
C ASP A 299 -9.47 -17.14 -3.48
N PHE A 300 -8.45 -18.00 -3.43
CA PHE A 300 -8.15 -18.84 -2.27
C PHE A 300 -6.71 -18.62 -1.80
N SER A 301 -6.13 -17.45 -2.07
CA SER A 301 -4.78 -17.09 -1.64
C SER A 301 -4.57 -17.33 -0.14
N GLY A 302 -3.37 -17.77 0.23
CA GLY A 302 -3.02 -18.09 1.61
C GLY A 302 -3.81 -19.28 2.17
N SER A 303 -4.02 -20.30 1.33
CA SER A 303 -4.57 -21.61 1.68
C SER A 303 -3.59 -22.76 1.36
N VAL A 304 -3.84 -23.93 1.96
CA VAL A 304 -3.26 -25.23 1.60
C VAL A 304 -4.00 -25.93 0.45
N THR A 305 -4.68 -25.17 -0.42
CA THR A 305 -5.36 -25.74 -1.61
C THR A 305 -4.34 -26.33 -2.57
N THR A 306 -4.62 -27.56 -3.03
CA THR A 306 -3.77 -28.33 -3.95
C THR A 306 -4.29 -28.27 -5.40
N ASP A 307 -3.51 -28.77 -6.36
CA ASP A 307 -3.96 -28.91 -7.76
C ASP A 307 -5.18 -29.85 -7.89
N GLU A 308 -5.31 -30.88 -7.04
CA GLU A 308 -6.47 -31.77 -7.02
C GLU A 308 -7.74 -31.01 -6.62
N ASP A 309 -7.64 -30.17 -5.59
CA ASP A 309 -8.74 -29.32 -5.13
C ASP A 309 -9.17 -28.31 -6.22
N LEU A 310 -8.19 -27.70 -6.91
CA LEU A 310 -8.44 -26.78 -8.01
C LEU A 310 -9.18 -27.47 -9.16
N ASN A 311 -8.74 -28.67 -9.56
CA ASN A 311 -9.41 -29.47 -10.58
C ASN A 311 -10.85 -29.82 -10.18
N GLY A 312 -11.07 -30.15 -8.91
CA GLY A 312 -12.41 -30.36 -8.33
C GLY A 312 -13.29 -29.12 -8.47
N ILE A 313 -12.80 -27.94 -8.09
CA ILE A 313 -13.49 -26.65 -8.24
C ILE A 313 -13.82 -26.39 -9.71
N MET A 314 -12.85 -26.48 -10.60
CA MET A 314 -13.06 -26.17 -12.02
C MET A 314 -14.11 -27.08 -12.67
N SER A 315 -14.10 -28.37 -12.34
CA SER A 315 -15.03 -29.35 -12.92
C SER A 315 -16.51 -29.01 -12.66
N ARG A 316 -16.80 -28.34 -11.54
CA ARG A 316 -18.16 -27.97 -11.12
C ARG A 316 -18.51 -26.51 -11.40
N HIS A 317 -17.58 -25.65 -11.81
CA HIS A 317 -17.81 -24.23 -12.08
C HIS A 317 -17.55 -23.86 -13.55
N PRO A 318 -18.51 -24.11 -14.47
CA PRO A 318 -18.29 -24.03 -15.92
C PRO A 318 -18.07 -22.62 -16.48
N LYS A 319 -18.27 -21.57 -15.68
CA LYS A 319 -18.06 -20.17 -16.08
C LYS A 319 -16.80 -19.56 -15.48
N LEU A 320 -16.02 -20.34 -14.73
CA LEU A 320 -14.80 -19.88 -14.08
C LEU A 320 -13.79 -19.46 -15.16
N LYS A 321 -13.28 -18.23 -15.04
CA LYS A 321 -12.31 -17.63 -15.96
C LYS A 321 -11.02 -17.26 -15.27
N ARG A 322 -11.05 -17.05 -13.95
CA ARG A 322 -9.88 -16.61 -13.19
C ARG A 322 -9.78 -17.29 -11.84
N VAL A 323 -8.56 -17.65 -11.46
CA VAL A 323 -8.20 -18.24 -10.19
C VAL A 323 -7.03 -17.46 -9.60
N ILE A 324 -7.17 -17.01 -8.35
CA ILE A 324 -6.11 -16.31 -7.61
C ILE A 324 -5.65 -17.22 -6.47
N ALA A 325 -4.37 -17.60 -6.53
CA ALA A 325 -3.77 -18.69 -5.76
C ALA A 325 -2.43 -18.25 -5.16
N LEU A 326 -2.34 -17.02 -4.62
CA LEU A 326 -1.11 -16.48 -4.07
C LEU A 326 -0.76 -17.16 -2.75
N ASN A 327 0.53 -17.43 -2.51
CA ASN A 327 1.05 -18.12 -1.33
C ASN A 327 0.43 -19.52 -1.09
N THR A 328 0.04 -20.23 -2.15
CA THR A 328 -0.49 -21.61 -2.09
C THR A 328 0.54 -22.64 -2.56
N GLU A 329 0.15 -23.92 -2.59
CA GLU A 329 0.97 -25.03 -3.13
C GLU A 329 0.61 -25.36 -4.59
N ILE A 330 -0.22 -24.56 -5.24
CA ILE A 330 -0.62 -24.76 -6.64
C ILE A 330 0.57 -24.52 -7.57
N GLU A 331 0.88 -25.53 -8.35
CA GLU A 331 1.96 -25.52 -9.34
C GLU A 331 1.42 -25.60 -10.78
N GLU A 332 0.14 -25.84 -11.01
CA GLU A 332 -0.41 -25.94 -12.37
C GLU A 332 -0.55 -24.56 -13.04
N TYR A 333 0.17 -24.33 -14.15
CA TYR A 333 0.32 -23.01 -14.79
C TYR A 333 -0.55 -22.77 -16.03
N GLU A 334 -1.01 -23.83 -16.70
CA GLU A 334 -1.62 -23.70 -18.02
C GLU A 334 -2.92 -24.49 -18.13
N ILE A 335 -4.02 -23.83 -17.77
CA ILE A 335 -5.36 -24.39 -17.91
C ILE A 335 -6.09 -23.64 -19.04
N PRO A 336 -6.47 -24.33 -20.14
CA PRO A 336 -7.11 -23.68 -21.28
C PRO A 336 -8.37 -22.89 -20.88
N GLY A 337 -8.36 -21.60 -21.17
CA GLY A 337 -9.50 -20.70 -20.92
C GLY A 337 -9.61 -20.18 -19.48
N ILE A 338 -8.68 -20.54 -18.58
CA ILE A 338 -8.64 -20.05 -17.19
C ILE A 338 -7.32 -19.32 -16.93
N GLU A 339 -7.43 -18.08 -16.47
CA GLU A 339 -6.31 -17.26 -16.03
C GLU A 339 -5.96 -17.59 -14.58
N ILE A 340 -4.79 -18.18 -14.34
CA ILE A 340 -4.32 -18.53 -12.99
C ILE A 340 -3.27 -17.51 -12.55
N ILE A 341 -3.47 -16.91 -11.38
CA ILE A 341 -2.58 -15.92 -10.78
C ILE A 341 -1.91 -16.54 -9.57
N THR A 342 -0.61 -16.83 -9.68
CA THR A 342 0.25 -17.43 -8.65
C THR A 342 1.45 -16.52 -8.32
N ASP A 343 2.29 -16.93 -7.37
CA ASP A 343 3.49 -16.22 -6.92
C ASP A 343 4.71 -17.13 -6.70
N ASN A 344 4.77 -18.24 -7.43
CA ASN A 344 5.79 -19.28 -7.35
C ASN A 344 6.99 -19.07 -8.30
N THR A 345 6.90 -18.17 -9.28
CA THR A 345 8.00 -17.71 -10.13
C THR A 345 8.09 -16.18 -10.15
N ILE A 346 9.20 -15.63 -10.65
CA ILE A 346 9.31 -14.16 -10.80
C ILE A 346 8.26 -13.67 -11.79
N ASP A 347 8.11 -14.31 -12.95
CA ASP A 347 7.12 -13.89 -13.94
C ASP A 347 5.68 -13.98 -13.42
N SER A 348 5.31 -15.04 -12.68
CA SER A 348 3.97 -15.12 -12.07
C SER A 348 3.78 -14.04 -11.00
N CYS A 349 4.80 -13.74 -10.19
CA CYS A 349 4.77 -12.59 -9.28
C CYS A 349 4.56 -11.25 -10.02
N LEU A 350 5.25 -11.03 -11.15
CA LEU A 350 5.11 -9.79 -11.92
C LEU A 350 3.73 -9.67 -12.54
N PHE A 351 3.15 -10.79 -13.00
CA PHE A 351 1.77 -10.85 -13.45
C PHE A 351 0.76 -10.57 -12.33
N ALA A 352 0.98 -11.18 -11.15
CA ALA A 352 0.19 -10.92 -9.95
C ALA A 352 0.25 -9.44 -9.54
N LEU A 353 1.41 -8.79 -9.61
CA LEU A 353 1.54 -7.35 -9.33
C LEU A 353 0.65 -6.51 -10.26
N ASP A 354 0.59 -6.82 -11.55
CA ASP A 354 -0.26 -6.09 -12.51
C ASP A 354 -1.75 -6.23 -12.13
N TYR A 355 -2.20 -7.45 -11.84
CA TYR A 355 -3.56 -7.70 -11.37
C TYR A 355 -3.88 -6.97 -10.05
N LEU A 356 -3.00 -7.07 -9.03
CA LEU A 356 -3.24 -6.50 -7.70
C LEU A 356 -3.25 -4.98 -7.71
N GLN A 357 -2.44 -4.36 -8.56
CA GLN A 357 -2.43 -2.91 -8.74
C GLN A 357 -3.75 -2.40 -9.32
N ASN A 358 -4.34 -3.14 -10.26
CA ASN A 358 -5.64 -2.78 -10.86
C ASN A 358 -6.80 -2.97 -9.87
N ASN A 359 -6.66 -3.87 -8.90
CA ASN A 359 -7.67 -4.16 -7.87
C ASN A 359 -7.44 -3.42 -6.53
N LYS A 360 -6.41 -2.56 -6.43
CA LYS A 360 -6.08 -1.74 -5.25
C LYS A 360 -5.90 -2.56 -3.96
N SER A 361 -5.16 -3.67 -4.03
CA SER A 361 -4.88 -4.55 -2.90
C SER A 361 -3.45 -4.36 -2.37
N ASP A 362 -3.22 -3.26 -1.65
CA ASP A 362 -1.85 -2.83 -1.29
C ASP A 362 -1.12 -3.80 -0.37
N HIS A 363 -1.84 -4.47 0.55
CA HIS A 363 -1.25 -5.49 1.42
C HIS A 363 -0.71 -6.69 0.61
N GLN A 364 -1.47 -7.19 -0.37
CA GLN A 364 -1.01 -8.29 -1.21
C GLN A 364 0.16 -7.88 -2.09
N ILE A 365 0.20 -6.62 -2.56
CA ILE A 365 1.35 -6.08 -3.32
C ILE A 365 2.64 -6.19 -2.49
N ARG A 366 2.62 -5.82 -1.20
CA ARG A 366 3.80 -5.96 -0.32
C ARG A 366 4.25 -7.42 -0.22
N ASN A 367 3.31 -8.35 -0.04
CA ASN A 367 3.63 -9.77 0.04
C ASN A 367 4.29 -10.26 -1.26
N ILE A 368 3.80 -9.87 -2.42
CA ILE A 368 4.40 -10.26 -3.71
C ILE A 368 5.79 -9.65 -3.92
N VAL A 369 5.99 -8.36 -3.61
CA VAL A 369 7.33 -7.75 -3.70
C VAL A 369 8.31 -8.42 -2.72
N TYR A 370 7.83 -8.82 -1.54
CA TYR A 370 8.62 -9.61 -0.60
C TYR A 370 8.98 -10.99 -1.17
N GLN A 371 8.06 -11.69 -1.84
CA GLN A 371 8.37 -12.96 -2.51
C GLN A 371 9.40 -12.79 -3.64
N ILE A 372 9.24 -11.76 -4.49
CA ILE A 372 10.23 -11.41 -5.52
C ILE A 372 11.60 -11.18 -4.88
N SER A 373 11.66 -10.41 -3.79
CA SER A 373 12.90 -10.15 -3.05
C SER A 373 13.56 -11.45 -2.58
N ARG A 374 12.76 -12.36 -2.01
CA ARG A 374 13.22 -13.68 -1.54
C ARG A 374 13.74 -14.56 -2.68
N MET A 375 13.05 -14.62 -3.81
CA MET A 375 13.47 -15.39 -4.98
C MET A 375 14.78 -14.86 -5.53
N ILE A 376 14.89 -13.54 -5.77
CA ILE A 376 16.13 -12.90 -6.24
C ILE A 376 17.27 -13.14 -5.23
N TYR A 377 16.99 -13.16 -3.93
CA TYR A 377 18.01 -13.40 -2.91
C TYR A 377 18.51 -14.85 -2.89
N ARG A 378 17.59 -15.83 -2.93
CA ARG A 378 17.88 -17.26 -2.69
C ARG A 378 18.32 -18.02 -3.93
N THR A 379 17.86 -17.63 -5.11
CA THR A 379 18.03 -18.43 -6.31
C THR A 379 19.34 -18.07 -7.02
N ASP A 380 20.18 -19.07 -7.25
CA ASP A 380 21.35 -18.95 -8.10
C ASP A 380 20.92 -18.85 -9.58
N MET A 381 21.68 -18.09 -10.37
CA MET A 381 21.31 -17.72 -11.74
C MET A 381 21.02 -18.85 -12.74
N PRO A 382 21.53 -20.10 -12.64
CA PRO A 382 21.15 -21.17 -13.57
C PRO A 382 19.65 -21.49 -13.55
N GLU A 383 18.96 -21.14 -12.46
CA GLU A 383 17.53 -21.39 -12.25
C GLU A 383 16.66 -20.15 -12.56
N LEU A 384 17.27 -18.98 -12.79
CA LEU A 384 16.55 -17.73 -13.09
C LEU A 384 16.64 -17.39 -14.57
N ILE A 385 15.50 -17.11 -15.20
CA ILE A 385 15.48 -16.69 -16.60
C ILE A 385 15.90 -15.22 -16.67
N THR A 386 16.88 -14.91 -17.53
CA THR A 386 17.47 -13.55 -17.61
C THR A 386 16.44 -12.47 -17.92
N GLU A 387 15.42 -12.77 -18.72
CA GLU A 387 14.38 -11.80 -19.07
C GLU A 387 13.45 -11.49 -17.88
N GLU A 388 13.16 -12.46 -17.01
CA GLU A 388 12.37 -12.26 -15.79
C GLU A 388 13.02 -11.20 -14.88
N LEU A 389 14.34 -11.29 -14.69
CA LEU A 389 15.08 -10.33 -13.86
C LEU A 389 15.12 -8.93 -14.47
N ARG A 390 15.19 -8.84 -15.80
CA ARG A 390 15.12 -7.55 -16.50
C ARG A 390 13.73 -6.95 -16.35
N ASN A 391 12.68 -7.76 -16.48
CA ASN A 391 11.31 -7.33 -16.27
C ASN A 391 11.06 -6.90 -14.83
N ALA A 392 11.57 -7.66 -13.85
CA ALA A 392 11.49 -7.29 -12.44
C ALA A 392 12.18 -5.95 -12.17
N ASN A 393 13.39 -5.73 -12.69
CA ASN A 393 14.09 -4.44 -12.56
C ASN A 393 13.27 -3.26 -13.13
N ARG A 394 12.65 -3.43 -14.30
CA ARG A 394 11.80 -2.40 -14.94
C ARG A 394 10.53 -2.13 -14.13
N ILE A 395 9.85 -3.18 -13.67
CA ILE A 395 8.61 -3.05 -12.89
C ILE A 395 8.88 -2.39 -11.53
N LEU A 396 9.91 -2.84 -10.82
CA LEU A 396 10.31 -2.24 -9.55
C LEU A 396 10.65 -0.76 -9.73
N HIS A 397 11.35 -0.39 -10.80
CA HIS A 397 11.62 1.00 -11.14
C HIS A 397 10.34 1.85 -11.30
N GLN A 398 9.33 1.30 -11.97
CA GLN A 398 8.04 1.97 -12.20
C GLN A 398 7.22 2.10 -10.92
N MET A 399 7.36 1.16 -9.98
CA MET A 399 6.67 1.17 -8.70
C MET A 399 7.18 2.27 -7.75
N ILE A 400 8.46 2.64 -7.81
CA ILE A 400 9.08 3.64 -6.90
C ILE A 400 8.27 4.95 -6.80
N PRO A 401 7.97 5.67 -7.90
CA PRO A 401 7.21 6.92 -7.79
C PRO A 401 5.76 6.72 -7.34
N LYS A 402 5.16 5.56 -7.65
CA LYS A 402 3.76 5.24 -7.29
C LYS A 402 3.60 5.00 -5.79
N TYR A 403 4.60 4.39 -5.17
CA TYR A 403 4.59 3.98 -3.77
C TYR A 403 5.59 4.74 -2.90
N GLN A 404 6.06 5.91 -3.36
CA GLN A 404 7.11 6.69 -2.69
C GLN A 404 6.79 7.07 -1.23
N ASP A 405 5.49 7.13 -0.90
CA ASP A 405 5.01 7.47 0.43
C ASP A 405 4.77 6.21 1.32
N ASP A 406 4.79 4.99 0.74
CA ASP A 406 4.74 3.70 1.47
C ASP A 406 6.15 3.22 1.84
N GLN A 407 6.60 3.55 3.05
CA GLN A 407 7.97 3.24 3.50
C GLN A 407 8.28 1.75 3.56
N GLU A 408 7.30 0.90 3.91
CA GLU A 408 7.51 -0.55 4.01
C GLU A 408 7.73 -1.13 2.61
N LEU A 409 6.87 -0.75 1.66
CA LEU A 409 7.00 -1.20 0.28
C LEU A 409 8.28 -0.64 -0.38
N ILE A 410 8.67 0.60 -0.09
CA ILE A 410 9.92 1.18 -0.57
C ILE A 410 11.14 0.44 -0.04
N GLU A 411 11.13 -0.02 1.21
CA GLU A 411 12.21 -0.86 1.75
C GLU A 411 12.26 -2.23 1.07
N LEU A 412 11.11 -2.84 0.77
CA LEU A 412 11.05 -4.09 0.01
C LEU A 412 11.59 -3.93 -1.42
N ILE A 413 11.19 -2.86 -2.12
CA ILE A 413 11.71 -2.54 -3.47
C ILE A 413 13.22 -2.30 -3.41
N HIS A 414 13.71 -1.61 -2.37
CA HIS A 414 15.14 -1.39 -2.15
C HIS A 414 15.91 -2.69 -1.96
N ASN A 415 15.39 -3.61 -1.15
CA ASN A 415 15.97 -4.93 -0.98
C ASN A 415 16.07 -5.70 -2.31
N CYS A 416 15.02 -5.66 -3.13
CA CYS A 416 15.07 -6.23 -4.48
C CYS A 416 16.19 -5.63 -5.33
N CYS A 417 16.26 -4.29 -5.43
CA CYS A 417 17.30 -3.61 -6.21
C CYS A 417 18.71 -3.94 -5.71
N CYS A 418 18.89 -3.96 -4.39
CA CYS A 418 20.13 -4.36 -3.74
C CYS A 418 20.54 -5.80 -4.03
N ASN A 419 19.57 -6.72 -4.18
CA ASN A 419 19.84 -8.11 -4.53
C ASN A 419 20.13 -8.30 -6.02
N LEU A 420 19.47 -7.53 -6.90
CA LEU A 420 19.75 -7.46 -8.33
C LEU A 420 21.15 -6.87 -8.63
N SER A 421 21.69 -6.07 -7.70
CA SER A 421 23.01 -5.46 -7.81
C SER A 421 24.17 -6.40 -7.49
N ALA A 422 23.90 -7.66 -7.17
CA ALA A 422 24.96 -8.64 -6.89
C ALA A 422 25.81 -8.90 -8.15
N PRO A 423 27.15 -9.00 -8.05
CA PRO A 423 28.02 -9.24 -9.21
C PRO A 423 27.64 -10.49 -10.02
N THR A 424 27.13 -11.52 -9.35
CA THR A 424 26.65 -12.76 -9.99
C THR A 424 25.47 -12.52 -10.92
N LYS A 425 24.68 -11.47 -10.70
CA LYS A 425 23.49 -11.09 -11.49
C LYS A 425 23.79 -9.98 -12.51
N LEU A 426 24.67 -9.03 -12.18
CA LEU A 426 24.98 -7.88 -13.04
C LEU A 426 25.49 -8.25 -14.43
N LYS A 427 26.22 -9.37 -14.56
CA LYS A 427 26.72 -9.88 -15.84
C LYS A 427 25.62 -10.20 -16.86
N PHE A 428 24.37 -10.38 -16.42
CA PHE A 428 23.22 -10.70 -17.28
C PHE A 428 22.45 -9.45 -17.74
N PHE A 429 22.77 -8.29 -17.18
CA PHE A 429 22.15 -7.02 -17.53
C PHE A 429 22.91 -6.30 -18.64
N GLY A 430 22.17 -5.85 -19.64
CA GLY A 430 22.69 -4.90 -20.62
C GLY A 430 22.92 -3.53 -19.98
N ASN A 431 23.60 -2.64 -20.69
CA ASN A 431 23.82 -1.26 -20.21
C ASN A 431 22.50 -0.53 -19.89
N GLY A 432 21.44 -0.78 -20.66
CA GLY A 432 20.12 -0.20 -20.40
C GLY A 432 19.56 -0.63 -19.04
N ASP A 433 19.57 -1.93 -18.75
CA ASP A 433 19.04 -2.47 -17.49
C ASP A 433 19.88 -2.00 -16.29
N LYS A 434 21.21 -1.93 -16.44
CA LYS A 434 22.11 -1.39 -15.41
C LYS A 434 21.82 0.07 -15.08
N ARG A 435 21.56 0.91 -16.10
CA ARG A 435 21.16 2.31 -15.89
C ARG A 435 19.82 2.43 -15.17
N ILE A 436 18.84 1.58 -15.51
CA ILE A 436 17.55 1.53 -14.81
C ILE A 436 17.77 1.18 -13.33
N LEU A 437 18.60 0.17 -13.04
CA LEU A 437 18.88 -0.26 -11.67
C LEU A 437 19.60 0.84 -10.86
N MET A 438 20.59 1.52 -11.47
CA MET A 438 21.27 2.67 -10.85
C MET A 438 20.29 3.79 -10.54
N GLU A 439 19.43 4.14 -11.50
CA GLU A 439 18.42 5.16 -11.33
C GLU A 439 17.41 4.80 -10.22
N SER A 440 16.99 3.54 -10.15
CA SER A 440 16.14 3.03 -9.06
C SER A 440 16.81 3.24 -7.70
N LEU A 441 18.08 2.86 -7.55
CA LEU A 441 18.83 3.06 -6.31
C LEU A 441 18.97 4.55 -5.95
N LEU A 442 19.24 5.44 -6.91
CA LEU A 442 19.30 6.88 -6.67
C LEU A 442 17.97 7.44 -6.15
N LYS A 443 16.85 7.05 -6.76
CA LYS A 443 15.51 7.46 -6.30
C LYS A 443 15.22 6.95 -4.89
N LEU A 444 15.53 5.67 -4.62
CA LEU A 444 15.29 5.05 -3.32
C LEU A 444 16.14 5.68 -2.22
N MET A 445 17.40 6.01 -2.52
CA MET A 445 18.27 6.77 -1.63
C MET A 445 17.64 8.11 -1.24
N ASP A 446 17.11 8.87 -2.20
CA ASP A 446 16.45 10.15 -1.93
C ASP A 446 15.17 10.02 -1.09
N LEU A 447 14.38 8.97 -1.31
CA LEU A 447 13.11 8.72 -0.62
C LEU A 447 13.31 8.25 0.82
N ARG A 448 14.34 7.43 1.08
CA ARG A 448 14.67 6.98 2.42
C ARG A 448 15.15 8.18 3.23
N ARG A 449 14.28 8.69 4.11
CA ARG A 449 14.65 9.70 5.11
C ARG A 449 15.92 9.25 5.78
N ILE A 450 16.87 10.17 5.96
CA ILE A 450 18.12 9.88 6.68
C ILE A 450 17.75 9.73 8.17
N THR A 451 17.17 8.59 8.53
CA THR A 451 16.99 8.21 9.92
C THR A 451 18.33 7.71 10.43
N ASN A 452 18.62 7.98 11.70
CA ASN A 452 19.89 7.60 12.33
C ASN A 452 20.01 6.08 12.58
N GLN A 453 18.96 5.30 12.30
CA GLN A 453 18.88 3.86 12.60
C GLN A 453 19.49 2.96 11.50
N ASP A 454 19.79 3.48 10.30
CA ASP A 454 20.29 2.69 9.15
C ASP A 454 21.79 2.86 8.86
N LYS A 455 22.65 2.74 9.87
CA LYS A 455 24.11 2.84 9.63
C LYS A 455 24.67 1.67 8.81
N HIS A 456 24.20 0.45 9.04
CA HIS A 456 24.69 -0.75 8.35
C HIS A 456 24.16 -0.90 6.92
N SER A 457 22.93 -0.43 6.65
CA SER A 457 22.31 -0.52 5.32
C SER A 457 23.05 0.33 4.26
N LYS A 458 23.50 1.55 4.63
CA LYS A 458 24.09 2.52 3.69
C LYS A 458 25.52 2.20 3.25
N ASP A 459 26.30 1.52 4.09
CA ASP A 459 27.65 1.08 3.74
C ASP A 459 27.64 0.03 2.62
N GLU A 460 26.66 -0.85 2.61
CA GLU A 460 26.52 -1.86 1.55
C GLU A 460 25.86 -1.27 0.30
N GLU A 461 24.99 -0.28 0.44
CA GLU A 461 24.30 0.39 -0.67
C GLU A 461 25.26 1.06 -1.65
N TRP A 462 26.14 1.97 -1.20
CA TRP A 462 27.08 2.66 -2.10
C TRP A 462 28.13 1.73 -2.71
N LYS A 463 28.52 0.66 -2.01
CA LYS A 463 29.39 -0.38 -2.58
C LYS A 463 28.71 -1.11 -3.73
N LYS A 464 27.46 -1.54 -3.54
CA LYS A 464 26.65 -2.16 -4.58
C LYS A 464 26.47 -1.22 -5.75
N PHE A 465 26.14 0.05 -5.48
CA PHE A 465 26.03 1.09 -6.52
C PHE A 465 27.32 1.23 -7.34
N ASN A 466 28.48 1.28 -6.67
CA ASN A 466 29.78 1.37 -7.34
C ASN A 466 30.14 0.12 -8.14
N ALA A 467 29.67 -1.06 -7.74
CA ALA A 467 29.84 -2.28 -8.54
C ALA A 467 29.07 -2.17 -9.88
N ILE A 468 27.83 -1.68 -9.84
CA ILE A 468 27.03 -1.45 -11.06
C ILE A 468 27.70 -0.41 -11.95
N LEU A 469 28.13 0.71 -11.35
CA LEU A 469 28.75 1.82 -12.06
C LEU A 469 29.99 1.38 -12.86
N LYS A 470 30.86 0.57 -12.24
CA LYS A 470 32.08 0.06 -12.88
C LYS A 470 31.80 -0.80 -14.12
N GLU A 471 30.63 -1.43 -14.18
CA GLU A 471 30.22 -2.24 -15.33
C GLU A 471 29.23 -1.53 -16.28
N THR A 472 28.96 -0.24 -16.08
CA THR A 472 27.98 0.52 -16.86
C THR A 472 28.66 1.51 -17.80
N GLN A 473 28.37 1.39 -19.09
CA GLN A 473 28.84 2.36 -20.09
C GLN A 473 27.94 3.60 -20.14
N TYR A 474 28.57 4.77 -20.28
CA TYR A 474 27.93 6.09 -20.35
C TYR A 474 26.85 6.30 -19.26
N PRO A 475 27.22 6.25 -17.97
CA PRO A 475 26.28 6.53 -16.88
C PRO A 475 25.88 8.03 -16.88
N GLN A 476 24.75 8.37 -16.24
CA GLN A 476 24.30 9.76 -16.05
C GLN A 476 25.20 10.49 -15.03
N ALA A 477 26.42 10.84 -15.45
CA ALA A 477 27.51 11.24 -14.57
C ALA A 477 27.14 12.40 -13.65
N ASP A 478 26.56 13.48 -14.17
CA ASP A 478 26.24 14.68 -13.39
C ASP A 478 25.28 14.39 -12.23
N ARG A 479 24.21 13.65 -12.53
CA ARG A 479 23.21 13.26 -11.54
C ARG A 479 23.80 12.37 -10.46
N ILE A 480 24.58 11.36 -10.87
CA ILE A 480 25.23 10.42 -9.95
C ILE A 480 26.21 11.16 -9.02
N VAL A 481 27.04 12.03 -9.59
CA VAL A 481 28.04 12.78 -8.85
C VAL A 481 27.38 13.80 -7.92
N SER A 482 26.35 14.52 -8.37
CA SER A 482 25.59 15.44 -7.52
C SER A 482 25.00 14.71 -6.31
N MET A 483 24.43 13.52 -6.52
CA MET A 483 23.96 12.68 -5.42
C MET A 483 25.09 12.24 -4.48
N ALA A 484 26.20 11.74 -5.04
CA ALA A 484 27.35 11.30 -4.25
C ALA A 484 27.93 12.45 -3.41
N ILE A 485 27.97 13.68 -3.94
CA ILE A 485 28.40 14.89 -3.21
C ILE A 485 27.44 15.20 -2.06
N LYS A 486 26.12 15.22 -2.33
CA LYS A 486 25.08 15.44 -1.31
C LYS A 486 25.22 14.45 -0.16
N TYR A 487 25.48 13.17 -0.46
CA TYR A 487 25.72 12.14 0.54
C TYR A 487 27.06 12.35 1.25
N PHE A 488 28.16 12.51 0.52
CA PHE A 488 29.50 12.73 1.06
C PHE A 488 29.53 13.85 2.11
N LEU A 489 28.82 14.96 1.86
CA LEU A 489 28.73 16.11 2.76
C LEU A 489 27.92 15.84 4.04
N LYS A 490 27.07 14.80 4.05
CA LYS A 490 26.28 14.36 5.22
C LYS A 490 26.95 13.21 5.98
N ALA A 491 28.06 12.68 5.46
CA ALA A 491 28.65 11.42 5.88
C ALA A 491 29.64 11.53 7.04
N ASP A 492 29.49 12.49 7.96
CA ASP A 492 30.54 12.82 8.94
C ASP A 492 31.03 11.58 9.72
N GLY A 493 32.27 11.17 9.48
CA GLY A 493 32.90 9.96 10.03
C GLY A 493 32.38 8.60 9.54
N LYS A 494 31.46 8.53 8.58
CA LYS A 494 30.81 7.28 8.13
C LYS A 494 31.61 6.60 7.01
N LYS A 495 31.56 5.26 6.96
CA LYS A 495 32.37 4.45 6.02
C LYS A 495 31.92 4.64 4.56
N TRP A 496 30.62 4.69 4.30
CA TRP A 496 30.06 5.02 2.97
C TRP A 496 30.50 6.37 2.40
N ARG A 497 31.09 7.26 3.20
CA ARG A 497 31.75 8.49 2.72
C ARG A 497 32.87 8.18 1.71
N ILE A 498 33.60 7.08 1.94
CA ILE A 498 34.68 6.63 1.06
C ILE A 498 34.10 6.17 -0.26
N ASP A 499 33.01 5.40 -0.22
CA ASP A 499 32.35 4.88 -1.41
C ASP A 499 31.76 6.02 -2.28
N CYS A 500 31.16 7.03 -1.66
CA CYS A 500 30.74 8.26 -2.37
C CYS A 500 31.92 8.96 -3.06
N LEU A 501 33.07 9.04 -2.38
CA LEU A 501 34.27 9.66 -2.96
C LEU A 501 34.85 8.84 -4.10
N GLU A 502 34.80 7.50 -4.03
CA GLU A 502 35.13 6.62 -5.17
C GLU A 502 34.21 6.89 -6.35
N THR A 503 32.89 7.05 -6.13
CA THR A 503 31.93 7.41 -7.19
C THR A 503 32.32 8.72 -7.86
N ILE A 504 32.59 9.77 -7.08
CA ILE A 504 32.94 11.10 -7.61
C ILE A 504 34.23 11.01 -8.42
N ASP A 505 35.28 10.42 -7.85
CA ASP A 505 36.60 10.27 -8.48
C ASP A 505 36.52 9.47 -9.78
N HIS A 506 35.72 8.40 -9.82
CA HIS A 506 35.51 7.55 -11.00
C HIS A 506 34.84 8.29 -12.16
N LEU A 507 34.05 9.32 -11.88
CA LEU A 507 33.26 10.05 -12.88
C LEU A 507 33.78 11.45 -13.20
N LEU A 508 34.90 11.88 -12.59
CA LEU A 508 35.43 13.25 -12.71
C LEU A 508 35.49 13.77 -14.16
N GLU A 509 36.01 12.95 -15.07
CA GLU A 509 36.23 13.34 -16.48
C GLU A 509 34.92 13.42 -17.29
N LYS A 510 33.79 12.99 -16.72
CA LYS A 510 32.47 12.96 -17.38
C LYS A 510 31.51 14.01 -16.82
N ILE A 511 31.97 14.85 -15.89
CA ILE A 511 31.16 15.89 -15.25
C ILE A 511 31.07 17.09 -16.18
N ASP A 512 29.84 17.55 -16.41
CA ASP A 512 29.53 18.86 -16.95
C ASP A 512 29.16 19.81 -15.79
N MET A 513 30.06 20.74 -15.46
CA MET A 513 29.85 21.68 -14.35
C MET A 513 28.74 22.70 -14.62
N ASP A 514 28.32 22.88 -15.88
CA ASP A 514 27.20 23.76 -16.24
C ASP A 514 25.84 23.05 -16.07
N SER A 515 25.85 21.75 -15.77
CA SER A 515 24.67 20.93 -15.53
C SER A 515 23.81 21.46 -14.37
N GLU A 516 22.50 21.39 -14.53
CA GLU A 516 21.55 21.88 -13.53
C GLU A 516 21.63 21.13 -12.20
N PHE A 517 22.16 19.91 -12.19
CA PHE A 517 22.35 19.10 -10.98
C PHE A 517 23.32 19.72 -9.98
N TYR A 518 24.16 20.66 -10.40
CA TYR A 518 25.12 21.36 -9.53
C TYR A 518 24.62 22.72 -9.04
N LYS A 519 23.43 23.17 -9.48
CA LYS A 519 22.81 24.41 -8.97
C LYS A 519 22.55 24.29 -7.47
N GLY A 520 23.11 25.23 -6.70
CA GLY A 520 22.98 25.27 -5.24
C GLY A 520 23.93 24.32 -4.48
N MET A 521 24.87 23.66 -5.16
CA MET A 521 25.91 22.85 -4.51
C MET A 521 26.81 23.72 -3.61
N ASP A 522 27.02 23.29 -2.36
CA ASP A 522 27.97 23.93 -1.43
C ASP A 522 29.42 23.52 -1.74
N LYS A 523 29.95 24.12 -2.81
CA LYS A 523 31.31 23.90 -3.30
C LYS A 523 32.38 24.20 -2.25
N LYS A 524 32.20 25.26 -1.45
CA LYS A 524 33.14 25.66 -0.39
C LYS A 524 33.24 24.56 0.67
N LYS A 525 32.10 24.04 1.12
CA LYS A 525 32.04 22.94 2.09
C LYS A 525 32.63 21.66 1.51
N LEU A 526 32.36 21.33 0.25
CA LEU A 526 32.97 20.17 -0.43
C LEU A 526 34.50 20.27 -0.43
N ILE A 527 35.06 21.40 -0.87
CA ILE A 527 36.51 21.62 -0.89
C ILE A 527 37.11 21.52 0.52
N PHE A 528 36.44 22.12 1.51
CA PHE A 528 36.88 22.06 2.91
C PHE A 528 36.95 20.60 3.42
N GLU A 529 35.90 19.82 3.20
CA GLU A 529 35.83 18.42 3.62
C GLU A 529 36.86 17.54 2.89
N LEU A 530 37.12 17.79 1.61
CA LEU A 530 38.18 17.09 0.86
C LEU A 530 39.59 17.45 1.38
N LYS A 531 39.84 18.72 1.76
CA LYS A 531 41.10 19.14 2.40
C LYS A 531 41.33 18.39 3.72
N LYS A 532 40.28 18.20 4.52
CA LYS A 532 40.33 17.44 5.77
C LYS A 532 40.79 16.00 5.54
N ILE A 533 40.22 15.31 4.54
CA ILE A 533 40.65 13.94 4.17
C ILE A 533 42.08 13.93 3.62
N HIS A 534 42.43 14.86 2.75
CA HIS A 534 43.77 14.89 2.14
C HIS A 534 44.89 15.08 3.18
N ARG A 535 44.63 15.89 4.23
CA ARG A 535 45.58 16.20 5.31
C ARG A 535 45.54 15.20 6.48
N SER A 536 44.55 14.32 6.56
CA SER A 536 44.40 13.38 7.69
C SER A 536 45.47 12.27 7.68
N LYS A 537 45.41 11.33 8.63
CA LYS A 537 46.20 10.09 8.61
C LYS A 537 45.57 8.96 7.78
N SER A 538 44.64 9.28 6.87
CA SER A 538 43.95 8.29 6.02
C SER A 538 44.88 7.54 5.05
N PRO A 539 44.48 6.36 4.53
CA PRO A 539 45.24 5.61 3.54
C PRO A 539 45.61 6.45 2.31
N LEU A 540 46.79 6.19 1.72
CA LEU A 540 47.33 6.99 0.62
C LEU A 540 46.38 7.03 -0.61
N LYS A 541 45.72 5.92 -0.94
CA LYS A 541 44.71 5.85 -2.02
C LYS A 541 43.61 6.91 -1.80
N LEU A 542 43.08 6.98 -0.58
CA LEU A 542 42.01 7.91 -0.23
C LEU A 542 42.47 9.37 -0.31
N LYS A 543 43.69 9.68 0.14
CA LYS A 543 44.27 11.01 0.02
C LYS A 543 44.43 11.46 -1.43
N ARG A 544 44.85 10.55 -2.31
CA ARG A 544 45.02 10.81 -3.75
C ARG A 544 43.66 11.11 -4.41
N MET A 545 42.65 10.29 -4.18
CA MET A 545 41.29 10.54 -4.66
C MET A 545 40.76 11.89 -4.18
N ALA A 546 40.82 12.17 -2.87
CA ALA A 546 40.38 13.43 -2.31
C ALA A 546 41.15 14.64 -2.90
N GLY A 547 42.45 14.47 -3.16
CA GLY A 547 43.28 15.48 -3.80
C GLY A 547 42.85 15.80 -5.22
N ARG A 548 42.59 14.76 -6.05
CA ARG A 548 42.12 14.93 -7.44
C ARG A 548 40.76 15.58 -7.50
N VAL A 549 39.79 15.05 -6.75
CA VAL A 549 38.43 15.59 -6.69
C VAL A 549 38.47 17.05 -6.23
N ARG A 550 39.28 17.36 -5.20
CA ARG A 550 39.44 18.75 -4.73
C ARG A 550 39.98 19.66 -5.83
N GLN A 551 41.05 19.25 -6.52
CA GLN A 551 41.67 20.06 -7.55
C GLN A 551 40.71 20.33 -8.72
N PHE A 552 39.92 19.33 -9.12
CA PHE A 552 38.87 19.50 -10.13
C PHE A 552 37.88 20.61 -9.73
N PHE A 553 37.30 20.53 -8.53
CA PHE A 553 36.35 21.53 -8.04
C PHE A 553 37.00 22.87 -7.62
N GLU A 554 38.32 22.98 -7.55
CA GLU A 554 39.00 24.27 -7.34
C GLU A 554 39.22 25.03 -8.66
N ASN A 555 39.23 24.32 -9.80
CA ASN A 555 39.54 24.88 -11.12
C ASN A 555 38.29 25.36 -11.89
N TYR A 556 37.16 24.68 -11.71
CA TYR A 556 35.83 25.25 -11.95
C TYR A 556 35.41 26.02 -10.71
#